data_AF-A0A2X3XZG6-F1
#
_entry.id   AF-A0A2X3XZG6-F1
#
_cell.length_a   1.000
_cell.length_b   1.000
_cell.length_c   1.000
_cell.angle_alpha   90.00
_cell.angle_beta   90.00
_cell.angle_gamma   90.00
#
_symmetry.space_group_name_H-M   'P 1'
#
loop_
_entity.id
_entity.type
_entity.pdbx_description
1 polymer ?
#
loop_
_entity_poly.entity_id
_entity_poly.type
_entity_poly.pdbx_seq_one_letter_code
_entity_poly.pdbx_strand_id
1 'polypeptide(L)'
;MSNYRQTIKEDPFVFAEKINKVKKELLSFEEMADEIKKRQSEIDDAFAQTLSQFRQLDYYDLSESDNLSIIDLQHRQSYLRESVQDALENSLKTCLKQQDSLQSQLQELRTAYRDFMEKQEEANKEKLKRT
;
A
#
# COMPACT_ATOMS: atom_id res chain seq x y z
N MET A 1 14.42 21.42 -9.94
CA MET A 1 15.89 21.49 -10.05
C MET A 1 16.45 20.09 -9.89
N SER A 2 17.08 19.57 -10.93
CA SER A 2 17.57 18.19 -11.02
C SER A 2 19.03 18.14 -10.57
N ASN A 3 19.30 17.51 -9.43
CA ASN A 3 20.63 17.34 -8.84
C ASN A 3 21.07 15.86 -8.83
N TYR A 4 20.83 15.13 -9.93
CA TYR A 4 21.35 13.76 -10.12
C TYR A 4 22.39 13.67 -11.24
N ARG A 5 23.20 14.73 -11.42
CA ARG A 5 24.43 14.67 -12.23
C ARG A 5 25.65 14.90 -11.36
N GLN A 6 25.84 14.06 -10.36
CA GLN A 6 27.18 13.77 -9.85
C GLN A 6 27.55 12.37 -10.35
N THR A 7 28.59 12.32 -11.19
CA THR A 7 29.28 11.09 -11.57
C THR A 7 29.95 10.50 -10.34
N ILE A 8 29.17 9.92 -9.45
CA ILE A 8 29.68 9.00 -8.44
C ILE A 8 29.92 7.70 -9.19
N LYS A 9 31.16 7.19 -9.09
CA LYS A 9 31.50 5.81 -9.44
C LYS A 9 30.73 4.90 -8.48
N GLU A 10 29.43 4.74 -8.69
CA GLU A 10 28.65 3.80 -7.89
C GLU A 10 29.01 2.38 -8.34
N ASP A 11 29.53 1.59 -7.40
CA ASP A 11 29.82 0.17 -7.59
C ASP A 11 28.51 -0.56 -7.92
N PRO A 12 28.50 -1.53 -8.85
CA PRO A 12 27.39 -2.48 -9.03
C PRO A 12 26.76 -2.97 -7.73
N PHE A 13 27.56 -3.15 -6.68
CA PHE A 13 27.11 -3.53 -5.35
C PHE A 13 26.17 -2.49 -4.72
N VAL A 14 26.48 -1.20 -4.85
CA VAL A 14 25.65 -0.10 -4.32
C VAL A 14 24.31 -0.02 -5.04
N PHE A 15 24.29 -0.26 -6.36
CA PHE A 15 23.04 -0.36 -7.10
C PHE A 15 22.19 -1.54 -6.65
N ALA A 16 22.82 -2.71 -6.46
CA ALA A 16 22.14 -3.91 -5.98
C ALA A 16 21.55 -3.71 -4.57
N GLU A 17 22.28 -3.03 -3.67
CA GLU A 17 21.78 -2.67 -2.34
C GLU A 17 20.58 -1.73 -2.41
N LYS A 18 20.65 -0.66 -3.21
CA LYS A 18 19.54 0.28 -3.40
C LYS A 18 18.30 -0.43 -3.97
N ILE A 19 18.47 -1.28 -4.99
CA ILE A 19 17.40 -2.09 -5.58
C ILE A 19 16.78 -3.01 -4.52
N ASN A 20 17.60 -3.69 -3.71
CA ASN A 20 17.10 -4.58 -2.67
C ASN A 20 16.38 -3.81 -1.56
N LYS A 21 16.84 -2.62 -1.20
CA LYS A 21 16.15 -1.74 -0.24
C LYS A 21 14.77 -1.35 -0.75
N VAL A 22 14.68 -0.84 -1.98
CA VAL A 22 13.39 -0.44 -2.59
C VAL A 22 12.44 -1.63 -2.72
N LYS A 23 12.94 -2.82 -3.05
CA LYS A 23 12.12 -4.05 -3.07
C LYS A 23 11.54 -4.42 -1.70
N LYS A 24 12.34 -4.29 -0.64
CA LYS A 24 11.88 -4.56 0.73
C LYS A 24 10.81 -3.56 1.17
N GLU A 25 11.00 -2.28 0.83
CA GLU A 25 10.02 -1.24 1.10
C GLU A 25 8.72 -1.49 0.33
N LEU A 26 8.80 -1.89 -0.95
CA LEU A 26 7.63 -2.30 -1.75
C LEU A 26 6.85 -3.43 -1.10
N LEU A 27 7.54 -4.51 -0.71
CA LEU A 27 6.91 -5.65 -0.04
C LEU A 27 6.19 -5.22 1.25
N SER A 28 6.83 -4.35 2.05
CA SER A 28 6.21 -3.84 3.28
C SER A 28 4.93 -3.04 3.01
N PHE A 29 4.88 -2.25 1.94
CA PHE A 29 3.66 -1.55 1.55
C PHE A 29 2.61 -2.50 0.95
N GLU A 30 3.00 -3.57 0.24
CA GLU A 30 2.08 -4.62 -0.22
C GLU A 30 1.40 -5.31 0.97
N GLU A 31 2.19 -5.73 1.96
CA GLU A 31 1.68 -6.32 3.20
C GLU A 31 0.74 -5.36 3.95
N MET A 32 1.11 -4.07 4.04
CA MET A 32 0.27 -3.05 4.68
C MET A 32 -1.05 -2.83 3.94
N ALA A 33 -1.03 -2.80 2.60
CA ALA A 33 -2.25 -2.67 1.81
C ALA A 33 -3.19 -3.87 2.00
N ASP A 34 -2.64 -5.08 2.07
CA ASP A 34 -3.41 -6.29 2.31
C ASP A 34 -3.97 -6.34 3.74
N GLU A 35 -3.20 -5.88 4.74
CA GLU A 35 -3.68 -5.75 6.11
C GLU A 35 -4.84 -4.74 6.22
N ILE A 36 -4.76 -3.60 5.53
CA ILE A 36 -5.85 -2.60 5.49
C ILE A 36 -7.11 -3.22 4.89
N LYS A 37 -7.01 -3.94 3.77
CA LYS A 37 -8.17 -4.62 3.15
C LYS A 37 -8.75 -5.69 4.07
N LYS A 38 -7.90 -6.45 4.76
CA LYS A 38 -8.32 -7.46 5.73
C LYS A 38 -9.11 -6.82 6.87
N ARG A 39 -8.59 -5.74 7.47
CA ARG A 39 -9.28 -5.01 8.54
C ARG A 39 -10.63 -4.46 8.07
N GLN A 40 -10.70 -3.91 6.87
CA GLN A 40 -11.96 -3.45 6.28
C GLN A 40 -12.98 -4.60 6.19
N SER A 41 -12.56 -5.76 5.68
CA SER A 41 -13.42 -6.95 5.59
C SER A 41 -13.92 -7.40 6.98
N GLU A 42 -13.04 -7.46 7.98
CA GLU A 42 -13.40 -7.85 9.35
C GLU A 42 -14.43 -6.90 9.97
N ILE A 43 -14.30 -5.59 9.71
CA ILE A 43 -15.24 -4.57 10.17
C ILE A 43 -16.60 -4.73 9.46
N ASP A 44 -16.59 -4.97 8.15
CA ASP A 44 -17.80 -5.18 7.36
C ASP A 44 -18.56 -6.44 7.79
N ASP A 45 -17.84 -7.54 8.07
CA ASP A 45 -18.41 -8.78 8.58
C ASP A 45 -19.02 -8.60 9.98
N ALA A 46 -18.30 -7.93 10.89
CA ALA A 46 -18.79 -7.63 12.23
C ALA A 46 -20.05 -6.74 12.20
N PHE A 47 -20.08 -5.76 11.30
CA PHE A 47 -21.25 -4.91 11.08
C PHE A 47 -22.43 -5.71 10.53
N ALA A 48 -22.21 -6.56 9.52
CA ALA A 48 -23.25 -7.42 8.95
C ALA A 48 -23.84 -8.37 10.00
N GLN A 49 -23.00 -8.95 10.86
CA GLN A 49 -23.44 -9.78 11.97
C GLN A 49 -24.31 -9.00 12.95
N THR A 50 -23.89 -7.79 13.32
CA THR A 50 -24.63 -6.94 14.27
C THR A 50 -25.98 -6.50 13.70
N LEU A 51 -26.02 -6.13 12.41
CA LEU A 51 -27.27 -5.82 11.71
C LEU A 51 -28.20 -7.04 11.61
N SER A 52 -27.64 -8.23 11.45
CA SER A 52 -28.42 -9.46 11.50
C SER A 52 -29.01 -9.72 12.89
N GLN A 53 -28.25 -9.44 13.97
CA GLN A 53 -28.75 -9.55 15.34
C GLN A 53 -29.87 -8.57 15.63
N PHE A 54 -29.75 -7.31 15.17
CA PHE A 54 -30.86 -6.36 15.33
C PHE A 54 -32.13 -6.80 14.60
N ARG A 55 -32.02 -7.33 13.37
CA ARG A 55 -33.19 -7.88 12.65
C ARG A 55 -33.82 -9.10 13.33
N GLN A 56 -33.07 -9.82 14.16
CA GLN A 56 -33.65 -10.89 14.97
C GLN A 56 -34.49 -10.33 16.13
N LEU A 57 -34.23 -9.10 16.57
CA LEU A 57 -35.02 -8.45 17.61
C LEU A 57 -36.41 -8.03 17.10
N ASP A 58 -36.58 -7.85 15.78
CA ASP A 58 -37.89 -7.57 15.15
C ASP A 58 -38.93 -8.70 15.38
N TYR A 59 -38.49 -9.91 15.75
CA TYR A 59 -39.38 -11.03 16.08
C TYR A 59 -39.90 -11.00 17.53
N TYR A 60 -39.41 -10.08 18.35
CA TYR A 60 -39.85 -9.91 19.73
C TYR A 60 -40.85 -8.75 19.84
N ASP A 61 -41.78 -8.86 20.79
CA ASP A 61 -42.76 -7.81 21.08
C ASP A 61 -42.07 -6.72 21.92
N LEU A 62 -41.33 -5.85 21.24
CA LEU A 62 -40.53 -4.78 21.84
C LEU A 62 -41.39 -3.56 22.18
N SER A 63 -41.06 -2.86 23.27
CA SER A 63 -41.69 -1.58 23.56
C SER A 63 -41.29 -0.52 22.52
N GLU A 64 -42.10 0.54 22.39
CA GLU A 64 -41.77 1.69 21.54
C GLU A 64 -40.40 2.32 21.89
N SER A 65 -40.10 2.39 23.19
CA SER A 65 -38.81 2.89 23.69
C SER A 65 -37.63 2.01 23.27
N ASP A 66 -37.81 0.68 23.27
CA ASP A 66 -36.77 -0.26 22.86
C ASP A 66 -36.52 -0.17 21.35
N ASN A 67 -37.59 -0.07 20.55
CA ASN A 67 -37.50 0.13 19.10
C ASN A 67 -36.76 1.41 18.73
N LEU A 68 -37.08 2.53 19.37
CA LEU A 68 -36.36 3.80 19.15
C LEU A 68 -34.88 3.70 19.53
N SER A 69 -34.57 2.98 20.61
CA SER A 69 -33.19 2.77 21.06
C SER A 69 -32.40 1.91 20.06
N ILE A 70 -33.02 0.86 19.50
CA ILE A 70 -32.41 0.01 18.48
C ILE A 70 -32.12 0.82 17.21
N ILE A 71 -33.07 1.65 16.77
CA ILE A 71 -32.89 2.51 15.58
C ILE A 71 -31.72 3.48 15.80
N ASP A 72 -31.63 4.16 16.96
CA ASP A 72 -30.50 5.06 17.26
C ASP A 72 -29.16 4.30 17.25
N LEU A 73 -29.11 3.09 17.83
CA LEU A 73 -27.92 2.25 17.80
C LEU A 73 -27.51 1.84 16.38
N GLN A 74 -28.47 1.44 15.53
CA GLN A 74 -28.21 1.11 14.13
C GLN A 74 -27.65 2.30 13.35
N HIS A 75 -28.22 3.50 13.56
CA HIS A 75 -27.76 4.72 12.92
C HIS A 75 -26.32 5.08 13.33
N ARG A 76 -26.02 5.03 14.64
CA ARG A 76 -24.67 5.28 15.15
C ARG A 76 -23.65 4.28 14.63
N GLN A 77 -24.00 2.99 14.60
CA GLN A 77 -23.12 1.96 14.04
C GLN A 77 -22.86 2.18 12.56
N SER A 78 -23.88 2.55 11.78
CA SER A 78 -23.73 2.85 10.36
C SER A 78 -22.79 4.04 10.13
N TYR A 79 -22.96 5.10 10.91
CA TYR A 79 -22.08 6.28 10.87
C TYR A 79 -20.63 5.92 11.24
N LEU A 80 -20.43 5.15 12.31
CA LEU A 80 -19.08 4.72 12.71
C LEU A 80 -18.42 3.86 11.64
N ARG A 81 -19.17 2.93 11.03
CA ARG A 81 -18.68 2.10 9.93
C ARG A 81 -18.22 2.97 8.74
N GLU A 82 -19.04 3.93 8.32
CA GLU A 82 -18.70 4.84 7.23
C GLU A 82 -17.44 5.64 7.54
N SER A 83 -17.35 6.21 8.75
CA SER A 83 -16.16 6.96 9.18
C SER A 83 -14.89 6.11 9.20
N VAL A 84 -14.97 4.85 9.62
CA VAL A 84 -13.83 3.92 9.61
C VAL A 84 -13.46 3.52 8.19
N GLN A 85 -14.45 3.26 7.34
CA GLN A 85 -14.25 2.93 5.93
C GLN A 85 -13.51 4.07 5.20
N ASP A 86 -13.91 5.32 5.41
CA ASP A 86 -13.23 6.48 4.84
C ASP A 86 -11.77 6.60 5.30
N ALA A 87 -11.52 6.36 6.58
CA ALA A 87 -10.16 6.38 7.13
C ALA A 87 -9.27 5.28 6.53
N LEU A 88 -9.81 4.07 6.37
CA LEU A 88 -9.11 2.94 5.76
C LEU A 88 -8.90 3.15 4.26
N GLU A 89 -9.87 3.71 3.53
CA GLU A 89 -9.73 4.02 2.11
C GLU A 89 -8.65 5.08 1.87
N ASN A 90 -8.60 6.12 2.70
CA ASN A 90 -7.55 7.14 2.63
C ASN A 90 -6.16 6.56 2.93
N SER A 91 -6.08 5.64 3.90
CA SER A 91 -4.84 4.93 4.23
C SER A 91 -4.39 4.03 3.06
N LEU A 92 -5.32 3.28 2.47
CA LEU A 92 -5.06 2.44 1.30
C LEU A 92 -4.59 3.26 0.10
N LYS A 93 -5.25 4.39 -0.20
CA LYS A 93 -4.84 5.31 -1.27
C LYS A 93 -3.41 5.82 -1.06
N THR A 94 -3.05 6.14 0.19
CA THR A 94 -1.70 6.58 0.53
C THR A 94 -0.69 5.45 0.30
N CYS A 95 -1.02 4.24 0.73
CA CYS A 95 -0.21 3.04 0.54
C CYS A 95 0.05 2.74 -0.95
N LEU A 96 -0.99 2.74 -1.77
CA LEU A 96 -0.91 2.51 -3.22
C LEU A 96 -0.06 3.59 -3.92
N LYS A 97 -0.21 4.86 -3.53
CA LYS A 97 0.64 5.95 -4.08
C LYS A 97 2.12 5.74 -3.75
N GLN A 98 2.44 5.25 -2.55
CA GLN A 98 3.83 4.94 -2.18
C GLN A 98 4.36 3.74 -2.97
N GLN A 99 3.54 2.71 -3.19
CA GLN A 99 3.90 1.60 -4.06
C GLN A 99 4.22 2.07 -5.48
N ASP A 100 3.35 2.88 -6.10
CA ASP A 100 3.56 3.40 -7.46
C ASP A 100 4.87 4.22 -7.55
N SER A 101 5.14 5.04 -6.54
CA SER A 101 6.37 5.83 -6.43
C SER A 101 7.60 4.93 -6.34
N LEU A 102 7.58 3.93 -5.46
CA LEU A 102 8.69 2.99 -5.29
C LEU A 102 8.89 2.08 -6.51
N GLN A 103 7.82 1.67 -7.20
CA GLN A 103 7.90 0.93 -8.46
C GLN A 103 8.59 1.77 -9.55
N SER A 104 8.24 3.05 -9.65
CA SER A 104 8.89 3.99 -10.56
C SER A 104 10.38 4.14 -10.24
N GLN A 105 10.73 4.34 -8.97
CA GLN A 105 12.12 4.41 -8.52
C GLN A 105 12.90 3.12 -8.80
N LEU A 106 12.27 1.95 -8.59
CA LEU A 106 12.88 0.65 -8.88
C LEU A 106 13.18 0.52 -10.38
N GLN A 107 12.29 0.99 -11.24
CA GLN A 107 12.47 0.97 -12.69
C GLN A 107 13.59 1.91 -13.14
N GLU A 108 13.67 3.11 -12.56
CA GLU A 108 14.77 4.05 -12.79
C GLU A 108 16.11 3.45 -12.36
N LEU A 109 16.19 2.85 -11.16
CA LEU A 109 17.41 2.18 -10.67
C LEU A 109 17.84 1.01 -11.55
N ARG A 110 16.90 0.21 -12.04
CA ARG A 110 17.20 -0.91 -12.97
C ARG A 110 17.73 -0.42 -14.30
N THR A 111 17.18 0.68 -14.81
CA THR A 111 17.62 1.30 -16.06
C THR A 111 19.02 1.89 -15.89
N ALA A 112 19.25 2.66 -14.81
CA ALA A 112 20.56 3.21 -14.50
C ALA A 112 21.63 2.13 -14.29
N TYR A 113 21.28 1.02 -13.63
CA TYR A 113 22.17 -0.12 -13.48
C TYR A 113 22.52 -0.77 -14.82
N ARG A 114 21.54 -0.96 -15.71
CA ARG A 114 21.78 -1.51 -17.05
C ARG A 114 22.71 -0.61 -17.87
N ASP A 115 22.42 0.69 -17.92
CA ASP A 115 23.22 1.67 -18.64
C ASP A 115 24.66 1.72 -18.11
N PHE A 116 24.83 1.54 -16.80
CA PHE A 116 26.15 1.46 -16.17
C PHE A 116 26.93 0.21 -16.64
N MET A 117 26.29 -0.96 -16.62
CA MET A 117 26.92 -2.22 -17.05
C MET A 117 27.30 -2.20 -18.53
N GLU A 118 26.43 -1.68 -19.40
CA GLU A 118 26.70 -1.56 -20.84
C GLU A 118 27.90 -0.66 -21.12
N LYS A 119 27.99 0.51 -20.46
CA LYS A 119 29.15 1.41 -20.58
C LYS A 119 30.45 0.78 -20.09
N GLN A 120 30.38 -0.04 -19.03
CA GLN A 120 31.56 -0.75 -18.53
C GLN A 120 32.04 -1.80 -19.53
N GLU A 121 31.11 -2.51 -20.18
CA GLU A 121 31.42 -3.51 -21.21
C GLU A 121 32.02 -2.86 -22.47
N GLU A 122 31.46 -1.74 -22.94
CA GLU A 122 32.00 -0.98 -24.07
C GLU A 122 33.43 -0.46 -23.79
N ALA A 123 33.66 0.10 -22.61
CA ALA A 123 34.98 0.58 -22.21
C ALA A 123 36.01 -0.55 -22.14
N ASN A 124 35.59 -1.75 -21.71
CA ASN A 124 36.47 -2.93 -21.67
C ASN A 124 36.78 -3.45 -23.08
N LYS A 125 35.79 -3.46 -23.99
CA LYS A 125 36.00 -3.82 -25.41
C LYS A 125 36.94 -2.84 -26.12
N GLU A 126 36.82 -1.54 -25.85
CA GLU A 126 37.74 -0.52 -26.39
C GLU A 126 39.18 -0.70 -25.91
N LYS A 127 39.38 -1.00 -24.61
CA LYS A 127 40.71 -1.30 -24.07
C LYS A 127 41.33 -2.52 -24.74
N LEU A 128 40.54 -3.58 -24.95
CA LEU A 128 41.01 -4.81 -25.58
C LEU A 128 41.42 -4.62 -27.05
N LYS A 129 40.83 -3.65 -27.77
CA LYS A 129 41.20 -3.30 -29.15
C LYS A 129 42.48 -2.46 -29.25
N ARG A 130 42.94 -1.88 -28.14
CA ARG A 130 44.14 -1.01 -28.09
C ARG A 130 45.39 -1.76 -27.58
N THR A 131 45.21 -2.95 -27.05
CA THR A 131 46.26 -3.95 -26.72
C THR A 131 46.40 -4.97 -27.83
#